data_AF-A0AAU7TPD3-F1
#
_entry.id   AF-A0AAU7TPD3-F1
#
_cell.length_a   1.000
_cell.length_b   1.000
_cell.length_c   1.000
_cell.angle_alpha   90.00
_cell.angle_beta   90.00
_cell.angle_gamma   90.00
#
_symmetry.space_group_name_H-M   'P 1'
#
loop_
_entity.id
_entity.type
_entity.pdbx_description
1 polymer ?
#
loop_
_entity_poly.entity_id
_entity_poly.type
_entity_poly.pdbx_seq_one_letter_code
_entity_poly.pdbx_strand_id
1 'polypeptide(L)'
;MSGMKRTTEKNLMVFSGRAHPGLAEEVAEELGAGLVPTQAYDFANGEIYVRFEESVRGSDAFVIQSHTSPINEWIMEQLIMVDALKRASAKRITVVLPFYGYARQDKKHRGREPISARLMADLFKTAGANRLICVDLHTSQIQGFFDGPVDHLMALPILSEYVASKYGDQQLAVVSPDAGRIKVAEQWSARLGGAPLAFIHKTRDIDRPNETVANRVVGEVKDRVCILVDDMIDTAGTITKAADALVNEGAADVVIAATHAILSGPAVDRLKNCQASEVIVTNTLPISEERRFDKLTELSIAPLISRAIREVFEDGSVTSLFDGRA
;
A
#
# COMPACT_ATOMS: atom_id res chain seq x y z
N MET A 1 11.06 -50.44 7.85
CA MET A 1 10.86 -49.01 7.53
C MET A 1 9.75 -48.48 8.42
N SER A 2 10.06 -47.55 9.32
CA SER A 2 9.18 -47.09 10.39
C SER A 2 8.26 -45.91 10.01
N GLY A 3 8.19 -45.54 8.73
CA GLY A 3 7.45 -44.37 8.26
C GLY A 3 6.25 -44.74 7.39
N MET A 4 5.12 -44.08 7.64
CA MET A 4 3.95 -44.09 6.76
C MET A 4 4.13 -43.01 5.69
N LYS A 5 3.99 -43.37 4.41
CA LYS A 5 3.99 -42.41 3.30
C LYS A 5 2.55 -42.03 2.97
N ARG A 6 2.27 -40.73 2.86
CA ARG A 6 0.96 -40.19 2.46
C ARG A 6 1.19 -39.03 1.51
N THR A 7 0.39 -38.93 0.46
CA THR A 7 0.32 -37.75 -0.41
C THR A 7 -0.40 -36.65 0.36
N THR A 8 0.25 -35.50 0.55
CA THR A 8 -0.37 -34.33 1.21
C THR A 8 -0.98 -33.42 0.17
N GLU A 9 -2.26 -33.09 0.34
CA GLU A 9 -2.90 -31.99 -0.40
C GLU A 9 -2.53 -30.65 0.27
N LYS A 10 -2.26 -29.63 -0.53
CA LYS A 10 -2.09 -28.26 -0.02
C LYS A 10 -3.47 -27.67 0.27
N ASN A 11 -3.58 -26.90 1.35
CA ASN A 11 -4.83 -26.28 1.78
C ASN A 11 -4.61 -24.78 1.97
N LEU A 12 -5.12 -23.97 1.04
CA LEU A 12 -5.10 -22.51 1.11
C LEU A 12 -6.27 -22.04 1.97
N MET A 13 -6.00 -21.22 2.98
CA MET A 13 -7.04 -20.58 3.78
C MET A 13 -6.80 -19.08 3.87
N VAL A 14 -7.83 -18.28 3.62
CA VAL A 14 -7.77 -16.82 3.65
C VAL A 14 -8.48 -16.30 4.90
N PHE A 15 -7.82 -15.41 5.63
CA PHE A 15 -8.31 -14.81 6.86
C PHE A 15 -8.33 -13.30 6.70
N SER A 16 -9.36 -12.65 7.24
CA SER A 16 -9.48 -11.20 7.27
C SER A 16 -9.46 -10.70 8.70
N GLY A 17 -8.74 -9.61 8.95
CA GLY A 17 -9.01 -8.77 10.11
C GLY A 17 -10.21 -7.85 9.89
N ARG A 18 -10.57 -7.07 10.91
CA ARG A 18 -11.76 -6.21 10.92
C ARG A 18 -11.56 -4.85 10.24
N ALA A 19 -10.33 -4.46 9.91
CA ALA A 19 -10.04 -3.11 9.41
C ALA A 19 -10.60 -2.87 8.00
N HIS A 20 -10.51 -3.87 7.12
CA HIS A 20 -10.99 -3.76 5.74
C HIS A 20 -11.48 -5.12 5.18
N PRO A 21 -12.60 -5.65 5.71
CA PRO A 21 -13.14 -6.94 5.27
C PRO A 21 -13.49 -6.96 3.77
N GLY A 22 -14.00 -5.85 3.20
CA GLY A 22 -14.35 -5.79 1.78
C GLY A 22 -13.18 -6.11 0.82
N LEU A 23 -11.97 -5.61 1.10
CA LEU A 23 -10.80 -5.98 0.29
C LEU A 23 -10.45 -7.46 0.44
N ALA A 24 -10.56 -8.02 1.64
CA ALA A 24 -10.27 -9.44 1.86
C ALA A 24 -11.30 -10.34 1.17
N GLU A 25 -12.57 -9.92 1.13
CA GLU A 25 -13.65 -10.58 0.38
C GLU A 25 -13.34 -10.57 -1.13
N GLU A 26 -13.03 -9.40 -1.71
CA GLU A 26 -12.62 -9.30 -3.12
C GLU A 26 -11.43 -10.23 -3.45
N VAL A 27 -10.41 -10.27 -2.58
CA VAL A 27 -9.24 -11.15 -2.76
C VAL A 27 -9.63 -12.63 -2.68
N ALA A 28 -10.51 -13.00 -1.76
CA ALA A 28 -10.96 -14.39 -1.61
C ALA A 28 -11.81 -14.84 -2.82
N GLU A 29 -12.68 -13.97 -3.33
CA GLU A 29 -13.47 -14.22 -4.53
C GLU A 29 -12.58 -14.46 -5.76
N GLU A 30 -11.57 -13.61 -5.99
CA GLU A 30 -10.58 -13.78 -7.07
C GLU A 30 -9.74 -15.07 -6.93
N LEU A 31 -9.56 -15.55 -5.69
CA LEU A 31 -8.91 -16.83 -5.43
C LEU A 31 -9.81 -18.03 -5.72
N GLY A 32 -11.13 -17.84 -5.78
CA GLY A 32 -12.13 -18.91 -5.79
C GLY A 32 -12.27 -19.58 -4.42
N ALA A 33 -12.02 -18.83 -3.34
CA ALA A 33 -12.05 -19.30 -1.96
C ALA A 33 -13.04 -18.47 -1.12
N GLY A 34 -13.33 -18.94 0.09
CA GLY A 34 -14.06 -18.18 1.10
C GLY A 34 -13.12 -17.64 2.19
N LEU A 35 -13.54 -16.57 2.86
CA LEU A 35 -12.91 -16.18 4.13
C LEU A 35 -13.26 -17.18 5.22
N VAL A 36 -12.28 -17.53 6.05
CA VAL A 36 -12.50 -18.41 7.19
C VAL A 36 -13.36 -17.69 8.23
N PRO A 37 -14.49 -18.29 8.66
CA PRO A 37 -15.31 -17.71 9.72
C PRO A 37 -14.49 -17.46 10.98
N THR A 38 -14.51 -16.21 11.44
CA THR A 38 -13.66 -15.72 12.53
C THR A 38 -14.51 -14.96 13.53
N GLN A 39 -14.46 -15.40 14.79
CA GLN A 39 -15.03 -14.67 15.91
C GLN A 39 -14.00 -13.65 16.39
N ALA A 40 -14.28 -12.36 16.23
CA ALA A 40 -13.44 -11.27 16.70
C ALA A 40 -14.27 -10.18 17.38
N TYR A 41 -13.84 -9.74 18.56
CA TYR A 41 -14.51 -8.68 19.33
C TYR A 41 -13.55 -8.08 20.36
N ASP A 42 -13.92 -6.90 20.88
CA ASP A 42 -13.17 -6.24 21.94
C ASP A 42 -13.81 -6.51 23.30
N PHE A 43 -12.99 -6.86 24.29
CA PHE A 43 -13.40 -6.88 25.68
C PHE A 43 -13.66 -5.45 26.18
N ALA A 44 -14.40 -5.30 27.28
CA ALA A 44 -14.78 -3.99 27.82
C ALA A 44 -13.58 -3.08 28.18
N ASN A 45 -12.39 -3.64 28.38
CA ASN A 45 -11.15 -2.90 28.65
C ASN A 45 -10.30 -2.59 27.40
N GLY A 46 -10.77 -2.96 26.20
CA GLY A 46 -10.07 -2.72 24.93
C GLY A 46 -9.10 -3.84 24.50
N GLU A 47 -9.06 -4.97 25.20
CA GLU A 47 -8.32 -6.15 24.73
C GLU A 47 -9.06 -6.80 23.54
N ILE A 48 -8.31 -7.22 22.52
CA ILE A 48 -8.87 -7.84 21.32
C ILE A 48 -8.90 -9.36 21.50
N TYR A 49 -10.06 -9.98 21.26
CA TYR A 49 -10.22 -11.42 21.14
C TYR A 49 -10.31 -11.83 19.67
N VAL A 50 -9.63 -12.92 19.30
CA VAL A 50 -9.73 -13.55 17.98
C VAL A 50 -9.78 -15.06 18.13
N ARG A 51 -10.69 -15.72 17.42
CA ARG A 51 -10.76 -17.17 17.28
C ARG A 51 -11.28 -17.56 15.90
N PHE A 52 -10.52 -18.41 15.20
CA PHE A 52 -10.99 -19.07 13.98
C PHE A 52 -11.97 -20.20 14.32
N GLU A 53 -13.10 -20.27 13.62
CA GLU A 53 -14.14 -21.27 13.89
C GLU A 53 -13.85 -22.62 13.22
N GLU A 54 -12.93 -22.64 12.26
CA GLU A 54 -12.50 -23.83 11.53
C GLU A 54 -11.09 -24.30 11.95
N SER A 55 -10.78 -25.57 11.66
CA SER A 55 -9.44 -26.09 11.90
C SER A 55 -8.46 -25.57 10.85
N VAL A 56 -7.42 -24.89 11.31
CA VAL A 56 -6.32 -24.38 10.47
C VAL A 56 -5.09 -25.30 10.48
N ARG A 57 -5.21 -26.50 11.06
CA ARG A 57 -4.07 -27.40 11.24
C ARG A 57 -3.49 -27.81 9.89
N GLY A 58 -2.21 -27.53 9.69
CA GLY A 58 -1.49 -27.90 8.48
C GLY A 58 -1.79 -27.04 7.26
N SER A 59 -2.61 -25.97 7.40
CA SER A 59 -2.96 -25.09 6.28
C SER A 59 -1.85 -24.10 5.92
N ASP A 60 -1.92 -23.60 4.70
CA ASP A 60 -1.22 -22.43 4.20
C ASP A 60 -2.13 -21.22 4.39
N ALA A 61 -1.88 -20.49 5.48
CA ALA A 61 -2.74 -19.41 5.94
C ALA A 61 -2.26 -18.06 5.39
N PHE A 62 -3.18 -17.30 4.79
CA PHE A 62 -2.96 -15.94 4.31
C PHE A 62 -3.83 -14.98 5.13
N VAL A 63 -3.22 -14.15 5.97
CA VAL A 63 -3.93 -13.24 6.89
C VAL A 63 -3.85 -11.81 6.37
N ILE A 64 -4.97 -11.31 5.88
CA ILE A 64 -5.11 -9.98 5.27
C ILE A 64 -5.56 -8.98 6.33
N GLN A 65 -4.82 -7.89 6.48
CA GLN A 65 -5.24 -6.72 7.27
C GLN A 65 -4.53 -5.46 6.74
N SER A 66 -5.30 -4.40 6.55
CA SER A 66 -4.76 -3.06 6.28
C SER A 66 -4.58 -2.27 7.58
N HIS A 67 -3.42 -1.63 7.76
CA HIS A 67 -3.13 -0.83 8.97
C HIS A 67 -3.68 0.60 8.87
N THR A 68 -5.01 0.75 8.85
CA THR A 68 -5.70 2.05 8.80
C THR A 68 -5.76 2.75 10.17
N SER A 69 -6.43 3.89 10.33
CA SER A 69 -6.69 4.49 11.64
C SER A 69 -7.86 3.77 12.34
N PRO A 70 -7.79 3.39 13.63
CA PRO A 70 -6.64 3.51 14.55
C PRO A 70 -5.56 2.43 14.32
N ILE A 71 -4.35 2.87 13.97
CA ILE A 71 -3.29 2.01 13.41
C ILE A 71 -2.82 0.89 14.34
N ASN A 72 -2.70 1.17 15.64
CA ASN A 72 -2.19 0.21 16.61
C ASN A 72 -3.17 -0.92 16.89
N GLU A 73 -4.47 -0.64 16.82
CA GLU A 73 -5.51 -1.63 17.04
C GLU A 73 -5.44 -2.71 15.97
N TRP A 74 -5.39 -2.31 14.71
CA TRP A 74 -5.35 -3.24 13.57
C TRP A 74 -4.04 -4.02 13.47
N ILE A 75 -2.92 -3.39 13.86
CA ILE A 75 -1.63 -4.09 14.00
C ILE A 75 -1.70 -5.15 15.09
N MET A 76 -2.20 -4.80 16.28
CA MET A 76 -2.32 -5.73 17.41
C MET A 76 -3.27 -6.88 17.08
N GLU A 77 -4.40 -6.59 16.43
CA GLU A 77 -5.32 -7.63 15.96
C GLU A 77 -4.63 -8.61 15.02
N GLN A 78 -3.91 -8.14 14.00
CA GLN A 78 -3.23 -9.03 13.05
C GLN A 78 -2.13 -9.85 13.73
N LEU A 79 -1.40 -9.28 14.70
CA LEU A 79 -0.43 -10.03 15.50
C LEU A 79 -1.11 -11.15 16.32
N ILE A 80 -2.28 -10.88 16.91
CA ILE A 80 -3.07 -11.88 17.64
C ILE A 80 -3.59 -12.96 16.69
N MET A 81 -4.05 -12.60 15.49
CA MET A 81 -4.45 -13.56 14.45
C MET A 81 -3.30 -14.50 14.08
N VAL A 82 -2.09 -13.96 13.87
CA VAL A 82 -0.89 -14.73 13.55
C VAL A 82 -0.50 -15.67 14.69
N ASP A 83 -0.53 -15.20 15.94
CA ASP A 83 -0.26 -16.05 17.12
C ASP A 83 -1.30 -17.18 17.25
N ALA A 84 -2.59 -16.88 17.03
CA ALA A 84 -3.66 -17.88 17.03
C ALA A 84 -3.44 -18.98 15.97
N LEU A 85 -3.07 -18.61 14.74
CA LEU A 85 -2.73 -19.57 13.68
C LEU A 85 -1.53 -20.46 14.07
N LYS A 86 -0.48 -19.85 14.61
CA LYS A 86 0.73 -20.56 15.05
C LYS A 86 0.40 -21.60 16.11
N ARG A 87 -0.37 -21.21 17.14
CA ARG A 87 -0.80 -22.13 18.22
C ARG A 87 -1.77 -23.20 17.73
N ALA A 88 -2.60 -22.88 16.73
CA ALA A 88 -3.48 -23.83 16.08
C ALA A 88 -2.78 -24.74 15.05
N SER A 89 -1.44 -24.66 14.96
CA SER A 89 -0.60 -25.52 14.11
C SER A 89 -0.82 -25.34 12.61
N ALA A 90 -1.05 -24.11 12.14
CA ALA A 90 -0.92 -23.78 10.73
C ALA A 90 0.49 -24.16 10.22
N LYS A 91 0.60 -24.64 8.98
CA LYS A 91 1.87 -25.09 8.40
C LYS A 91 2.75 -23.92 8.01
N ARG A 92 2.14 -22.91 7.36
CA ARG A 92 2.78 -21.65 6.97
C ARG A 92 1.80 -20.51 7.17
N ILE A 93 2.30 -19.39 7.66
CA ILE A 93 1.54 -18.16 7.90
C ILE A 93 2.17 -17.05 7.07
N THR A 94 1.44 -16.61 6.06
CA THR A 94 1.78 -15.44 5.25
C THR A 94 0.94 -14.26 5.73
N VAL A 95 1.61 -13.20 6.15
CA VAL A 95 0.96 -11.95 6.56
C VAL A 95 0.83 -11.06 5.34
N VAL A 96 -0.40 -10.71 4.99
CA VAL A 96 -0.71 -9.87 3.83
C VAL A 96 -1.09 -8.48 4.33
N LEU A 97 -0.31 -7.49 3.89
CA LEU A 97 -0.31 -6.10 4.36
C LEU A 97 -0.57 -5.18 3.16
N PRO A 98 -1.84 -4.97 2.75
CA PRO A 98 -2.15 -4.01 1.69
C PRO A 98 -1.62 -2.61 2.01
N PHE A 99 -1.52 -2.25 3.29
CA PHE A 99 -0.80 -1.05 3.74
C PHE A 99 0.08 -1.35 4.95
N TYR A 100 1.39 -1.13 4.80
CA TYR A 100 2.37 -1.36 5.87
C TYR A 100 2.42 -0.16 6.84
N GLY A 101 1.74 -0.31 7.97
CA GLY A 101 1.80 0.66 9.07
C GLY A 101 3.23 0.95 9.55
N TYR A 102 3.50 2.19 9.96
CA TYR A 102 4.83 2.67 10.38
C TYR A 102 5.93 2.70 9.31
N ALA A 103 5.64 2.45 8.03
CA ALA A 103 6.63 2.42 6.95
C ALA A 103 7.45 3.72 6.78
N ARG A 104 6.90 4.89 7.16
CA ARG A 104 7.62 6.17 7.14
C ARG A 104 8.69 6.32 8.24
N GLN A 105 8.75 5.40 9.20
CA GLN A 105 9.74 5.36 10.28
C GLN A 105 10.76 4.23 10.00
N ASP A 106 11.35 4.27 8.81
CA ASP A 106 12.28 3.29 8.22
C ASP A 106 13.75 3.52 8.62
N LYS A 107 14.07 4.70 9.14
CA LYS A 107 15.42 5.07 9.57
C LYS A 107 15.38 6.13 10.66
N LYS A 108 16.54 6.34 11.29
CA LYS A 108 16.75 7.44 12.22
C LYS A 108 17.13 8.69 11.43
N HIS A 109 16.32 9.74 11.51
CA HIS A 109 16.67 11.06 11.02
C HIS A 109 17.46 11.86 12.04
N ARG A 110 17.25 11.57 13.33
CA ARG A 110 17.98 12.15 14.46
C ARG A 110 18.40 11.06 15.45
N GLY A 111 19.33 11.41 16.34
CA GLY A 111 19.68 10.54 17.45
C GLY A 111 18.45 10.21 18.32
N ARG A 112 18.43 8.99 18.86
CA ARG A 112 17.40 8.50 19.82
C ARG A 112 15.96 8.32 19.28
N GLU A 113 15.80 8.23 17.95
CA GLU A 113 14.54 7.82 17.33
C GLU A 113 14.44 6.28 17.18
N PRO A 114 13.23 5.70 17.19
CA PRO A 114 13.02 4.31 16.83
C PRO A 114 13.12 4.09 15.32
N ILE A 115 13.27 2.83 14.90
CA ILE A 115 13.03 2.38 13.52
C ILE A 115 11.77 1.51 13.57
N SER A 116 10.61 2.14 13.68
CA SER A 116 9.35 1.44 13.94
C SER A 116 8.97 0.48 12.80
N ALA A 117 9.36 0.76 11.56
CA ALA A 117 9.16 -0.18 10.46
C ALA A 117 9.91 -1.51 10.67
N ARG A 118 11.12 -1.49 11.25
CA ARG A 118 11.87 -2.69 11.65
C ARG A 118 11.20 -3.39 12.83
N LEU A 119 10.76 -2.63 13.83
CA LEU A 119 9.99 -3.18 14.96
C LEU A 119 8.77 -3.97 14.48
N MET A 120 8.02 -3.46 13.49
CA MET A 120 6.88 -4.19 12.92
C MET A 120 7.29 -5.54 12.33
N ALA A 121 8.39 -5.60 11.56
CA ALA A 121 8.90 -6.84 11.00
C ALA A 121 9.31 -7.84 12.09
N ASP A 122 9.99 -7.36 13.14
CA ASP A 122 10.41 -8.18 14.29
C ASP A 122 9.19 -8.73 15.07
N LEU A 123 8.14 -7.92 15.25
CA LEU A 123 6.89 -8.33 15.91
C LEU A 123 6.17 -9.43 15.13
N PHE A 124 5.97 -9.26 13.82
CA PHE A 124 5.34 -10.29 12.99
C PHE A 124 6.15 -11.58 12.95
N LYS A 125 7.48 -11.47 12.85
CA LYS A 125 8.37 -12.63 12.92
C LYS A 125 8.22 -13.38 14.24
N THR A 126 8.17 -12.63 15.36
CA THR A 126 8.02 -13.18 16.71
C THR A 126 6.66 -13.85 16.89
N ALA A 127 5.58 -13.19 16.44
CA ALA A 127 4.22 -13.70 16.49
C ALA A 127 4.09 -15.04 15.76
N GLY A 128 4.73 -15.19 14.60
CA GLY A 128 4.73 -16.46 13.87
C GLY A 128 4.79 -16.38 12.35
N ALA A 129 4.91 -15.17 11.78
CA ALA A 129 4.92 -15.00 10.34
C ALA A 129 6.10 -15.74 9.69
N ASN A 130 5.82 -16.46 8.60
CA ASN A 130 6.82 -17.09 7.76
C ASN A 130 7.23 -16.18 6.59
N ARG A 131 6.29 -15.38 6.09
CA ARG A 131 6.41 -14.53 4.90
C ARG A 131 5.56 -13.27 5.07
N LEU A 132 5.98 -12.17 4.46
CA LEU A 132 5.17 -10.96 4.31
C LEU A 132 4.83 -10.75 2.83
N ILE A 133 3.61 -10.32 2.53
CA ILE A 133 3.21 -9.76 1.24
C ILE A 133 2.77 -8.32 1.51
N CYS A 134 3.40 -7.33 0.88
CA CYS A 134 3.13 -5.92 1.12
C CYS A 134 2.87 -5.19 -0.20
N VAL A 135 2.02 -4.16 -0.23
CA VAL A 135 1.85 -3.29 -1.41
C VAL A 135 2.57 -1.95 -1.17
N ASP A 136 3.35 -1.50 -2.16
CA ASP A 136 4.04 -0.20 -2.24
C ASP A 136 4.60 0.32 -0.90
N LEU A 137 5.54 -0.44 -0.33
CA LEU A 137 6.33 -0.02 0.82
C LEU A 137 6.95 1.36 0.58
N HIS A 138 6.83 2.23 1.59
CA HIS A 138 7.36 3.59 1.55
C HIS A 138 8.83 3.67 1.07
N THR A 139 9.60 2.64 1.43
CA THR A 139 10.95 2.42 0.94
C THR A 139 11.17 0.92 0.70
N SER A 140 11.83 0.58 -0.42
CA SER A 140 12.10 -0.82 -0.80
C SER A 140 12.96 -1.58 0.21
N GLN A 141 13.77 -0.85 0.99
CA GLN A 141 14.71 -1.38 1.97
C GLN A 141 14.02 -2.05 3.17
N ILE A 142 12.73 -1.76 3.41
CA ILE A 142 11.93 -2.43 4.45
C ILE A 142 11.90 -3.94 4.24
N GLN A 143 12.03 -4.44 3.00
CA GLN A 143 12.16 -5.87 2.72
C GLN A 143 13.31 -6.53 3.51
N GLY A 144 14.43 -5.82 3.67
CA GLY A 144 15.59 -6.30 4.44
C GLY A 144 15.40 -6.26 5.96
N PHE A 145 14.26 -5.77 6.46
CA PHE A 145 13.95 -5.78 7.89
C PHE A 145 13.34 -7.10 8.37
N PHE A 146 12.84 -7.93 7.47
CA PHE A 146 12.25 -9.22 7.83
C PHE A 146 13.22 -10.36 7.52
N ASP A 147 13.48 -11.23 8.50
CA ASP A 147 14.39 -12.38 8.35
C ASP A 147 13.75 -13.57 7.60
N GLY A 148 12.71 -13.31 6.79
CA GLY A 148 12.04 -14.27 5.92
C GLY A 148 11.73 -13.65 4.56
N PRO A 149 11.04 -14.38 3.67
CA PRO A 149 10.66 -13.82 2.37
C PRO A 149 9.68 -12.65 2.53
N VAL A 150 9.90 -11.61 1.74
CA VAL A 150 8.97 -10.48 1.57
C VAL A 150 8.66 -10.34 0.09
N ASP A 151 7.39 -10.41 -0.26
CA ASP A 151 6.91 -10.10 -1.61
C ASP A 151 6.39 -8.66 -1.61
N HIS A 152 7.15 -7.75 -2.20
CA HIS A 152 6.80 -6.33 -2.32
C HIS A 152 6.07 -6.07 -3.64
N LEU A 153 4.75 -6.00 -3.57
CA LEU A 153 3.87 -5.74 -4.70
C LEU A 153 3.83 -4.26 -5.04
N MET A 154 3.76 -3.95 -6.34
CA MET A 154 3.74 -2.59 -6.88
C MET A 154 2.37 -2.33 -7.54
N ALA A 155 1.61 -1.34 -7.09
CA ALA A 155 0.32 -0.98 -7.73
C ALA A 155 0.49 -0.17 -9.02
N LEU A 156 1.73 0.19 -9.35
CA LEU A 156 2.08 0.96 -10.54
C LEU A 156 1.39 0.46 -11.83
N PRO A 157 1.37 -0.85 -12.18
CA PRO A 157 0.66 -1.30 -13.38
C PRO A 157 -0.82 -0.90 -13.38
N ILE A 158 -1.54 -1.15 -12.29
CA ILE A 158 -2.98 -0.82 -12.15
C ILE A 158 -3.22 0.68 -12.32
N LEU A 159 -2.44 1.50 -11.60
CA LEU A 159 -2.59 2.94 -11.63
C LEU A 159 -2.23 3.53 -13.00
N SER A 160 -1.11 3.08 -13.60
CA SER A 160 -0.63 3.59 -14.88
C SER A 160 -1.46 3.12 -16.07
N GLU A 161 -2.03 1.91 -16.04
CA GLU A 161 -2.96 1.42 -17.06
C GLU A 161 -4.26 2.23 -17.07
N TYR A 162 -4.81 2.54 -15.89
CA TYR A 162 -5.96 3.43 -15.80
C TYR A 162 -5.65 4.82 -16.39
N VAL A 163 -4.52 5.42 -15.99
CA VAL A 163 -4.09 6.72 -16.51
C VAL A 163 -3.86 6.68 -18.03
N ALA A 164 -3.20 5.65 -18.54
CA ALA A 164 -2.99 5.46 -19.98
C ALA A 164 -4.32 5.34 -20.73
N SER A 165 -5.27 4.58 -20.20
CA SER A 165 -6.57 4.36 -20.84
C SER A 165 -7.41 5.64 -20.95
N LYS A 166 -7.28 6.55 -19.98
CA LYS A 166 -8.12 7.75 -19.87
C LYS A 166 -7.44 9.02 -20.40
N TYR A 167 -6.13 9.14 -20.24
CA TYR A 167 -5.34 10.34 -20.54
C TYR A 167 -4.25 10.11 -21.60
N GLY A 168 -4.03 8.87 -22.07
CA GLY A 168 -2.91 8.50 -22.94
C GLY A 168 -2.86 9.20 -24.29
N ASP A 169 -3.99 9.72 -24.80
CA ASP A 169 -4.06 10.50 -26.04
C ASP A 169 -3.64 11.97 -25.87
N GLN A 170 -3.33 12.41 -24.64
CA GLN A 170 -2.96 13.78 -24.32
C GLN A 170 -1.45 13.95 -24.17
N GLN A 171 -0.96 15.19 -24.19
CA GLN A 171 0.44 15.48 -23.89
C GLN A 171 0.68 15.36 -22.39
N LEU A 172 1.26 14.24 -21.97
CA LEU A 172 1.50 13.96 -20.54
C LEU A 172 2.85 14.53 -20.06
N ALA A 173 2.94 14.78 -18.75
CA ALA A 173 4.17 14.87 -17.99
C ALA A 173 4.00 14.13 -16.66
N VAL A 174 4.99 13.34 -16.24
CA VAL A 174 4.95 12.65 -14.94
C VAL A 174 5.70 13.50 -13.92
N VAL A 175 5.02 13.83 -12.82
CA VAL A 175 5.53 14.76 -11.82
C VAL A 175 5.74 14.05 -10.48
N SER A 176 6.95 14.19 -9.93
CA SER A 176 7.26 13.78 -8.56
C SER A 176 7.07 14.96 -7.58
N PRO A 177 6.33 14.81 -6.46
CA PRO A 177 6.09 15.88 -5.48
C PRO A 177 7.35 16.28 -4.69
N ASP A 178 8.43 15.51 -4.79
CA ASP A 178 9.77 15.86 -4.35
C ASP A 178 10.86 15.11 -5.14
N ALA A 179 12.13 15.49 -4.95
CA ALA A 179 13.25 14.88 -5.67
C ALA A 179 13.59 13.44 -5.20
N GLY A 180 13.10 13.00 -4.03
CA GLY A 180 13.43 11.70 -3.47
C GLY A 180 12.79 10.52 -4.22
N ARG A 181 11.77 10.80 -5.05
CA ARG A 181 10.93 9.79 -5.72
C ARG A 181 11.06 9.77 -7.24
N ILE A 182 12.11 10.40 -7.78
CA ILE A 182 12.37 10.44 -9.23
C ILE A 182 12.39 9.04 -9.87
N LYS A 183 12.95 8.02 -9.19
CA LYS A 183 12.96 6.64 -9.69
C LYS A 183 11.56 6.06 -9.91
N VAL A 184 10.59 6.41 -9.06
CA VAL A 184 9.20 5.97 -9.22
C VAL A 184 8.57 6.70 -10.41
N ALA A 185 8.81 8.01 -10.53
CA ALA A 185 8.36 8.81 -11.67
C ALA A 185 8.94 8.29 -13.00
N GLU A 186 10.20 7.84 -13.04
CA GLU A 186 10.83 7.20 -14.21
C GLU A 186 10.07 5.93 -14.64
N GLN A 187 9.65 5.09 -13.69
CA GLN A 187 8.88 3.89 -13.99
C GLN A 187 7.48 4.22 -14.54
N TRP A 188 6.83 5.25 -13.98
CA TRP A 188 5.59 5.81 -14.51
C TRP A 188 5.76 6.33 -15.94
N SER A 189 6.80 7.13 -16.19
CA SER A 189 7.12 7.66 -17.53
C SER A 189 7.29 6.54 -18.55
N ALA A 190 8.04 5.49 -18.20
CA ALA A 190 8.24 4.35 -19.08
C ALA A 190 6.93 3.64 -19.45
N ARG A 191 5.96 3.56 -18.52
CA ARG A 191 4.62 2.98 -18.79
C ARG A 191 3.70 3.93 -19.54
N LEU A 192 3.91 5.24 -19.43
CA LEU A 192 3.14 6.28 -20.11
C LEU A 192 3.84 6.78 -21.39
N GLY A 193 4.42 5.86 -22.18
CA GLY A 193 4.97 6.16 -23.50
C GLY A 193 6.24 7.03 -23.49
N GLY A 194 6.97 7.10 -22.37
CA GLY A 194 8.15 7.95 -22.23
C GLY A 194 7.81 9.42 -21.94
N ALA A 195 6.66 9.70 -21.32
CA ALA A 195 6.26 11.05 -20.95
C ALA A 195 7.36 11.78 -20.15
N PRO A 196 7.64 13.07 -20.43
CA PRO A 196 8.71 13.81 -19.76
C PRO A 196 8.51 13.85 -18.24
N LEU A 197 9.62 13.88 -17.52
CA LEU A 197 9.65 13.95 -16.07
C LEU A 197 9.72 15.40 -15.60
N ALA A 198 9.00 15.69 -14.53
CA ALA A 198 9.17 16.89 -13.74
C ALA A 198 9.19 16.56 -12.24
N PHE A 199 9.70 17.49 -11.43
CA PHE A 199 9.65 17.37 -9.98
C PHE A 199 9.50 18.73 -9.31
N ILE A 200 8.92 18.71 -8.11
CA ILE A 200 8.80 19.91 -7.28
C ILE A 200 10.04 20.04 -6.40
N HIS A 201 10.84 21.08 -6.66
CA HIS A 201 11.95 21.44 -5.80
C HIS A 201 11.46 22.38 -4.69
N LYS A 202 11.56 21.91 -3.44
CA LYS A 202 11.23 22.70 -2.25
C LYS A 202 12.46 23.48 -1.82
N THR A 203 12.50 24.77 -2.13
CA THR A 203 13.53 25.66 -1.59
C THR A 203 13.11 26.04 -0.17
N ARG A 204 13.90 25.65 0.84
CA ARG A 204 13.72 26.08 2.22
C ARG A 204 14.60 27.29 2.46
N ASP A 205 14.04 28.38 2.94
CA ASP A 205 14.82 29.51 3.44
C ASP A 205 15.48 29.11 4.77
N ILE A 206 16.80 29.12 4.79
CA ILE A 206 17.61 28.64 5.93
C ILE A 206 17.55 29.66 7.08
N ASP A 207 17.32 30.94 6.77
CA ASP A 207 17.34 32.04 7.72
C ASP A 207 15.96 32.34 8.32
N ARG A 208 14.89 31.79 7.72
CA ARG A 208 13.51 31.93 8.19
C ARG A 208 12.77 30.59 8.11
N PRO A 209 13.00 29.68 9.08
CA PRO A 209 12.39 28.35 9.09
C PRO A 209 10.85 28.35 9.15
N ASN A 210 10.22 29.48 9.46
CA ASN A 210 8.76 29.66 9.50
C ASN A 210 8.18 30.37 8.26
N GLU A 211 9.01 30.80 7.29
CA GLU A 211 8.54 31.41 6.04
C GLU A 211 8.44 30.40 4.89
N THR A 212 7.56 30.73 3.96
CA THR A 212 7.00 29.90 2.89
C THR A 212 8.06 29.17 2.06
N VAL A 213 7.87 27.85 1.93
CA VAL A 213 8.57 27.03 0.94
C VAL A 213 8.18 27.50 -0.46
N ALA A 214 9.14 28.01 -1.23
CA ALA A 214 8.93 28.24 -2.65
C ALA A 214 9.01 26.89 -3.38
N ASN A 215 7.90 26.45 -3.95
CA ASN A 215 7.82 25.26 -4.79
C ASN A 215 8.21 25.66 -6.21
N ARG A 216 9.42 25.33 -6.64
CA ARG A 216 9.84 25.51 -8.03
C ARG A 216 9.59 24.22 -8.79
N VAL A 217 8.87 24.29 -9.91
CA VAL A 217 8.75 23.15 -10.83
C VAL A 217 10.02 23.05 -11.67
N VAL A 218 10.59 21.86 -11.77
CA VAL A 218 11.72 21.54 -12.64
C VAL A 218 11.27 20.48 -13.63
N GLY A 219 11.29 20.79 -14.92
CA GLY A 219 10.81 19.93 -16.00
C GLY A 219 9.80 20.63 -16.91
N GLU A 220 9.43 19.98 -18.01
CA GLU A 220 8.44 20.51 -18.96
C GLU A 220 7.02 20.14 -18.51
N VAL A 221 6.28 21.12 -17.97
CA VAL A 221 4.89 20.92 -17.50
C VAL A 221 3.86 21.77 -18.24
N LYS A 222 4.31 22.84 -18.92
CA LYS A 222 3.43 23.78 -19.60
C LYS A 222 2.66 23.11 -20.73
N ASP A 223 1.36 23.39 -20.82
CA ASP A 223 0.42 22.88 -21.81
C ASP A 223 0.30 21.32 -21.81
N ARG A 224 0.72 20.67 -20.72
CA ARG A 224 0.66 19.21 -20.52
C ARG A 224 -0.28 18.83 -19.38
N VAL A 225 -0.87 17.63 -19.47
CA VAL A 225 -1.55 16.98 -18.35
C VAL A 225 -0.50 16.39 -17.42
N CYS A 226 -0.43 16.92 -16.21
CA CYS A 226 0.56 16.52 -15.24
C CYS A 226 0.03 15.39 -14.36
N ILE A 227 0.64 14.21 -14.45
CA ILE A 227 0.36 13.06 -13.60
C ILE A 227 1.25 13.16 -12.36
N LEU A 228 0.71 13.68 -11.27
CA LEU A 228 1.40 13.88 -10.00
C LEU A 228 1.32 12.59 -9.16
N VAL A 229 2.46 11.92 -9.01
CA VAL A 229 2.52 10.54 -8.47
C VAL A 229 3.14 10.50 -7.07
N ASP A 230 2.52 9.75 -6.16
CA ASP A 230 3.08 9.47 -4.83
C ASP A 230 2.74 8.03 -4.38
N ASP A 231 3.33 7.52 -3.29
CA ASP A 231 2.93 6.22 -2.73
C ASP A 231 1.66 6.34 -1.91
N MET A 232 1.48 7.46 -1.21
CA MET A 232 0.37 7.64 -0.29
C MET A 232 -0.02 9.10 -0.09
N ILE A 233 -1.31 9.33 0.14
CA ILE A 233 -1.86 10.65 0.46
C ILE A 233 -2.35 10.64 1.90
N ASP A 234 -1.67 11.40 2.77
CA ASP A 234 -2.01 11.51 4.19
C ASP A 234 -2.85 12.76 4.47
N THR A 235 -2.24 13.89 4.82
CA THR A 235 -3.00 15.15 5.05
C THR A 235 -3.26 15.95 3.76
N ALA A 236 -2.86 15.42 2.61
CA ALA A 236 -2.86 16.05 1.29
C ALA A 236 -2.13 17.40 1.14
N GLY A 237 -1.50 17.95 2.19
CA GLY A 237 -0.94 19.31 2.12
C GLY A 237 0.23 19.49 1.14
N THR A 238 1.06 18.47 0.95
CA THR A 238 2.14 18.50 -0.04
C THR A 238 1.60 18.37 -1.45
N ILE A 239 0.73 17.38 -1.67
CA ILE A 239 0.25 17.01 -3.01
C ILE A 239 -0.62 18.12 -3.62
N THR A 240 -1.46 18.79 -2.83
CA THR A 240 -2.29 19.89 -3.35
C THR A 240 -1.46 21.14 -3.66
N LYS A 241 -0.46 21.48 -2.83
CA LYS A 241 0.46 22.58 -3.14
C LYS A 241 1.31 22.31 -4.39
N ALA A 242 1.64 21.04 -4.65
CA ALA A 242 2.30 20.64 -5.87
C ALA A 242 1.37 20.79 -7.08
N ALA A 243 0.10 20.38 -6.95
CA ALA A 243 -0.91 20.60 -7.98
C ALA A 243 -1.09 22.10 -8.30
N ASP A 244 -1.21 22.96 -7.28
CA ASP A 244 -1.33 24.41 -7.47
C ASP A 244 -0.09 25.00 -8.18
N ALA A 245 1.12 24.54 -7.82
CA ALA A 245 2.36 24.97 -8.46
C ALA A 245 2.41 24.57 -9.94
N LEU A 246 1.94 23.38 -10.30
CA LEU A 246 1.87 22.92 -11.69
C LEU A 246 0.93 23.77 -12.53
N VAL A 247 -0.26 24.08 -12.00
CA VAL A 247 -1.22 24.96 -12.69
C VAL A 247 -0.65 26.37 -12.87
N ASN A 248 0.01 26.92 -11.86
CA ASN A 248 0.65 28.24 -11.96
C ASN A 248 1.79 28.29 -12.99
N GLU A 249 2.46 27.17 -13.24
CA GLU A 249 3.49 27.02 -14.29
C GLU A 249 2.90 26.67 -15.68
N GLY A 250 1.57 26.68 -15.78
CA GLY A 250 0.84 26.54 -17.05
C GLY A 250 0.53 25.10 -17.44
N ALA A 251 0.46 24.15 -16.50
CA ALA A 251 -0.07 22.82 -16.77
C ALA A 251 -1.50 22.91 -17.34
N ALA A 252 -1.83 22.08 -18.34
CA ALA A 252 -3.15 22.05 -18.95
C ALA A 252 -4.19 21.42 -18.00
N ASP A 253 -3.76 20.40 -17.24
CA ASP A 253 -4.54 19.75 -16.20
C ASP A 253 -3.59 19.06 -15.20
N VAL A 254 -4.10 18.71 -14.02
CA VAL A 254 -3.37 17.94 -13.01
C VAL A 254 -4.21 16.75 -12.56
N VAL A 255 -3.63 15.56 -12.66
CA VAL A 255 -4.19 14.31 -12.16
C VAL A 255 -3.28 13.79 -11.06
N ILE A 256 -3.84 13.46 -9.89
CA ILE A 256 -3.09 12.89 -8.78
C ILE A 256 -3.27 11.38 -8.80
N ALA A 257 -2.18 10.62 -8.67
CA ALA A 257 -2.23 9.17 -8.51
C ALA A 257 -1.40 8.73 -7.29
N ALA A 258 -1.98 7.92 -6.41
CA ALA A 258 -1.26 7.35 -5.29
C ALA A 258 -1.76 5.95 -4.92
N THR A 259 -0.91 5.10 -4.37
CA THR A 259 -1.34 3.77 -3.94
C THR A 259 -2.26 3.88 -2.72
N HIS A 260 -1.80 4.48 -1.63
CA HIS A 260 -2.50 4.43 -0.34
C HIS A 260 -3.24 5.72 0.01
N ALA A 261 -4.56 5.63 0.15
CA ALA A 261 -5.43 6.73 0.56
C ALA A 261 -5.57 6.79 2.09
N ILE A 262 -4.58 7.34 2.79
CA ILE A 262 -4.64 7.52 4.27
C ILE A 262 -5.68 8.59 4.64
N LEU A 263 -5.72 9.69 3.88
CA LEU A 263 -6.73 10.76 3.94
C LEU A 263 -7.04 11.26 5.37
N SER A 264 -6.01 11.59 6.14
CA SER A 264 -6.17 12.05 7.53
C SER A 264 -6.42 13.55 7.64
N GLY A 265 -7.14 13.94 8.71
CA GLY A 265 -7.41 15.35 9.01
C GLY A 265 -8.06 16.09 7.83
N PRO A 266 -7.49 17.22 7.36
CA PRO A 266 -8.11 18.06 6.33
C PRO A 266 -7.91 17.54 4.90
N ALA A 267 -7.47 16.28 4.71
CA ALA A 267 -7.09 15.77 3.39
C ALA A 267 -8.22 15.83 2.37
N VAL A 268 -9.41 15.36 2.75
CA VAL A 268 -10.59 15.34 1.88
C VAL A 268 -10.96 16.75 1.44
N ASP A 269 -11.03 17.70 2.37
CA ASP A 269 -11.36 19.10 2.05
C ASP A 269 -10.30 19.75 1.16
N ARG A 270 -9.02 19.43 1.38
CA ARG A 270 -7.93 19.93 0.52
C ARG A 270 -8.05 19.36 -0.90
N LEU A 271 -8.32 18.06 -1.05
CA LEU A 271 -8.43 17.42 -2.36
C LEU A 271 -9.68 17.87 -3.12
N LYS A 272 -10.82 18.05 -2.44
CA LYS A 272 -12.04 18.63 -3.02
C LYS A 272 -11.76 20.00 -3.65
N ASN A 273 -11.04 20.86 -2.91
CA ASN A 273 -10.80 22.25 -3.29
C ASN A 273 -9.53 22.48 -4.12
N CYS A 274 -8.68 21.46 -4.33
CA CYS A 274 -7.47 21.62 -5.12
C CYS A 274 -7.77 21.66 -6.62
N GLN A 275 -6.79 22.16 -7.38
CA GLN A 275 -6.90 22.33 -8.84
C GLN A 275 -6.78 21.02 -9.63
N ALA A 276 -6.52 19.88 -8.98
CA ALA A 276 -6.52 18.60 -9.69
C ALA A 276 -7.93 18.23 -10.19
N SER A 277 -8.02 17.65 -11.39
CA SER A 277 -9.27 17.19 -11.99
C SER A 277 -9.70 15.83 -11.45
N GLU A 278 -8.74 14.96 -11.12
CA GLU A 278 -8.98 13.62 -10.59
C GLU A 278 -7.90 13.22 -9.56
N VAL A 279 -8.32 12.45 -8.57
CA VAL A 279 -7.47 11.83 -7.54
C VAL A 279 -7.69 10.32 -7.62
N ILE A 280 -6.73 9.60 -8.17
CA ILE A 280 -6.76 8.16 -8.39
C ILE A 280 -6.01 7.47 -7.25
N VAL A 281 -6.69 6.57 -6.55
CA VAL A 281 -6.12 5.78 -5.46
C VAL A 281 -6.46 4.31 -5.58
N THR A 282 -5.82 3.46 -4.78
CA THR A 282 -6.25 2.05 -4.63
C THR A 282 -7.04 1.84 -3.35
N ASN A 283 -7.82 0.77 -3.27
CA ASN A 283 -8.50 0.33 -2.05
C ASN A 283 -7.58 -0.43 -1.07
N THR A 284 -6.26 -0.17 -1.07
CA THR A 284 -5.34 -0.73 -0.04
C THR A 284 -5.69 -0.29 1.38
N LEU A 285 -6.41 0.82 1.54
CA LEU A 285 -7.00 1.32 2.78
C LEU A 285 -8.49 1.55 2.57
N PRO A 286 -9.34 1.27 3.59
CA PRO A 286 -10.77 1.51 3.47
C PRO A 286 -11.05 3.02 3.43
N ILE A 287 -11.89 3.43 2.49
CA ILE A 287 -12.39 4.81 2.37
C ILE A 287 -13.85 4.81 2.79
N SER A 288 -14.15 5.48 3.91
CA SER A 288 -15.52 5.64 4.38
C SER A 288 -16.32 6.58 3.48
N GLU A 289 -17.65 6.41 3.46
CA GLU A 289 -18.54 7.17 2.59
C GLU A 289 -18.42 8.69 2.77
N GLU A 290 -18.21 9.18 4.00
CA GLU A 290 -18.01 10.61 4.27
C GLU A 290 -16.69 11.17 3.72
N ARG A 291 -15.73 10.29 3.41
CA ARG A 291 -14.44 10.64 2.80
C ARG A 291 -14.46 10.54 1.28
N ARG A 292 -15.54 10.05 0.68
CA ARG A 292 -15.71 10.06 -0.79
C ARG A 292 -16.01 11.46 -1.31
N PHE A 293 -15.60 11.74 -2.54
CA PHE A 293 -15.80 13.01 -3.22
C PHE A 293 -15.75 12.83 -4.74
N ASP A 294 -16.36 13.74 -5.49
CA ASP A 294 -16.62 13.58 -6.94
C ASP A 294 -15.36 13.34 -7.80
N LYS A 295 -14.21 13.88 -7.37
CA LYS A 295 -12.92 13.72 -8.06
C LYS A 295 -12.15 12.46 -7.67
N LEU A 296 -12.64 11.68 -6.70
CA LEU A 296 -11.96 10.48 -6.19
C LEU A 296 -12.32 9.27 -7.05
N THR A 297 -11.30 8.65 -7.62
CA THR A 297 -11.40 7.35 -8.29
C THR A 297 -10.63 6.34 -7.48
N GLU A 298 -11.31 5.27 -7.09
CA GLU A 298 -10.74 4.15 -6.33
C GLU A 298 -10.63 2.92 -7.24
N LEU A 299 -9.43 2.33 -7.32
CA LEU A 299 -9.15 1.13 -8.09
C LEU A 299 -8.93 -0.06 -7.14
N SER A 300 -9.46 -1.23 -7.48
CA SER A 300 -9.22 -2.42 -6.66
C SER A 300 -7.78 -2.93 -6.80
N ILE A 301 -7.12 -3.20 -5.67
CA ILE A 301 -5.83 -3.89 -5.58
C ILE A 301 -5.99 -5.41 -5.48
N ALA A 302 -7.22 -5.91 -5.33
CA ALA A 302 -7.50 -7.32 -5.08
C ALA A 302 -6.93 -8.26 -6.15
N PRO A 303 -7.01 -7.97 -7.47
CA PRO A 303 -6.42 -8.84 -8.49
C PRO A 303 -4.91 -9.03 -8.35
N LEU A 304 -4.19 -8.00 -7.90
CA LEU A 304 -2.75 -8.09 -7.68
C LEU A 304 -2.42 -8.94 -6.45
N ILE A 305 -3.15 -8.73 -5.35
CA ILE A 305 -2.95 -9.49 -4.11
C ILE A 305 -3.34 -10.96 -4.30
N SER A 306 -4.49 -11.25 -4.94
CA SER A 306 -4.96 -12.61 -5.19
C SER A 306 -3.98 -13.39 -6.06
N ARG A 307 -3.46 -12.77 -7.13
CA ARG A 307 -2.45 -13.38 -7.99
C ARG A 307 -1.16 -13.67 -7.24
N ALA A 308 -0.70 -12.76 -6.38
CA ALA A 308 0.47 -12.99 -5.53
C ALA A 308 0.25 -14.15 -4.54
N ILE A 309 -0.91 -14.21 -3.89
CA ILE A 309 -1.28 -15.32 -2.98
C ILE A 309 -1.28 -16.65 -3.74
N ARG A 310 -1.86 -16.70 -4.95
CA ARG A 310 -1.88 -17.89 -5.80
C ARG A 310 -0.48 -18.38 -6.14
N GLU A 311 0.39 -17.49 -6.63
CA GLU A 311 1.79 -17.84 -6.94
C GLU A 311 2.54 -18.35 -5.70
N VAL A 312 2.40 -17.69 -4.55
CA VAL A 312 3.04 -18.14 -3.29
C VAL A 312 2.51 -19.50 -2.85
N PHE A 313 1.20 -19.75 -3.00
CA PHE A 313 0.60 -21.02 -2.63
C PHE A 313 1.02 -22.17 -3.54
N GLU A 314 1.09 -21.92 -4.85
CA GLU A 314 1.42 -22.91 -5.87
C GLU A 314 2.94 -23.17 -6.00
N ASP A 315 3.77 -22.46 -5.20
CA ASP A 315 5.23 -22.40 -5.36
C ASP A 315 5.65 -21.88 -6.77
N GLY A 316 4.82 -21.00 -7.34
CA GLY A 316 5.05 -20.30 -8.59
C GLY A 316 5.96 -19.07 -8.45
N SER A 317 6.10 -18.30 -9.54
CA SER A 317 7.05 -17.19 -9.63
C SER A 317 6.35 -15.85 -9.47
N VAL A 318 6.41 -15.28 -8.27
CA VAL A 318 5.90 -13.92 -7.98
C VAL A 318 6.61 -12.85 -8.82
N THR A 319 7.86 -13.07 -9.23
CA THR A 319 8.58 -12.12 -10.10
C THR A 319 7.97 -11.97 -11.49
N SER A 320 7.16 -12.94 -11.94
CA SER A 320 6.42 -12.84 -13.21
C SER A 320 5.33 -11.76 -13.17
N LEU A 321 4.94 -11.30 -11.98
CA LEU A 321 3.99 -10.19 -11.76
C LEU A 321 4.59 -8.82 -12.07
N PHE A 322 5.91 -8.71 -12.13
CA PHE A 322 6.62 -7.43 -12.29
C PHE A 322 7.45 -7.36 -13.58
N ASP A 323 7.10 -8.13 -14.61
CA ASP A 323 7.87 -8.23 -15.85
C ASP A 323 9.37 -8.56 -15.61
N GLY A 324 9.66 -9.33 -14.55
CA GLY A 324 11.02 -9.70 -14.16
C GLY A 324 11.81 -8.64 -13.38
N ARG A 325 11.17 -7.53 -12.97
CA ARG A 325 11.76 -6.48 -12.11
C ARG A 325 11.25 -6.64 -10.67
N ALA A 326 11.82 -7.58 -9.92
CA ALA A 326 11.60 -7.71 -8.48
C ALA A 326 12.73 -7.03 -7.69
#